data_AF-A0A369VYT3-F1
#
_entry.id   AF-A0A369VYT3-F1
#
_cell.length_a   1.000
_cell.length_b   1.000
_cell.length_c   1.000
_cell.angle_alpha   90.00
_cell.angle_beta   90.00
_cell.angle_gamma   90.00
#
_symmetry.space_group_name_H-M   'P 1'
#
loop_
_entity.id
_entity.type
_entity.pdbx_description
1 polymer ?
#
loop_
_entity_poly.entity_id
_entity_poly.type
_entity_poly.pdbx_seq_one_letter_code
_entity_poly.pdbx_strand_id
1 'polypeptide(L)'
;MASPLSNDLRERVVAAVGSGESCRSVAARFDVAVSSVVKWSQRHRATGSSAPGKMGGHRKRVLEPHRDFIVGRINQTSHLTLHGLKEELAARGVKVSHNAVWLFLCREGLSFKKTLFALEQARADIARRRQRWRTWQAGLDPRRLVFVDETWIKTNMAPLRGWGPRGKRLRG
;
A
#
# COMPACT_ATOMS: atom_id res chain seq x y z
N MET A 1 12.84 18.14 4.19
CA MET A 1 12.12 17.42 5.27
C MET A 1 12.95 17.51 6.53
N ALA A 2 12.35 17.82 7.68
CA ALA A 2 13.06 17.71 8.94
C ALA A 2 13.29 16.23 9.26
N SER A 3 14.54 15.84 9.49
CA SER A 3 14.96 14.51 9.92
C SER A 3 15.57 14.64 11.31
N PRO A 4 15.39 13.68 12.24
CA PRO A 4 16.04 13.77 13.53
C PRO A 4 17.53 13.50 13.34
N LEU A 5 18.35 14.14 14.17
CA LEU A 5 19.76 13.78 14.29
C LEU A 5 19.91 12.31 14.71
N SER A 6 21.04 11.69 14.35
CA SER A 6 21.29 10.25 14.53
C SER A 6 21.18 9.82 16.01
N ASN A 7 20.80 8.55 16.22
CA ASN A 7 20.73 7.98 17.57
C ASN A 7 22.11 7.94 18.24
N ASP A 8 23.17 7.61 17.51
CA ASP A 8 24.54 7.62 18.02
C ASP A 8 24.91 8.98 18.64
N LEU A 9 24.65 10.08 17.92
CA LEU A 9 24.92 11.43 18.44
C LEU A 9 24.11 11.72 19.70
N ARG A 10 22.84 11.33 19.70
CA ARG A 10 21.93 11.54 20.84
C ARG A 10 22.37 10.74 22.07
N GLU A 11 22.78 9.50 21.89
CA GLU A 11 23.27 8.61 22.94
C GLU A 11 24.57 9.14 23.55
N ARG A 12 25.54 9.57 22.72
CA ARG A 12 26.80 10.17 23.18
C ARG A 12 26.59 11.48 23.94
N VAL A 13 25.68 12.32 23.47
CA VAL A 13 25.31 13.57 24.16
C VAL A 13 24.67 13.28 25.51
N VAL A 14 23.75 12.31 25.59
CA VAL A 14 23.10 11.92 26.84
C VAL A 14 24.11 11.30 27.81
N ALA A 15 25.05 10.47 27.32
CA ALA A 15 26.11 9.90 28.13
C ALA A 15 27.03 10.97 28.73
N ALA A 16 27.42 11.98 27.94
CA ALA A 16 28.25 13.09 28.42
C ALA A 16 27.55 13.95 29.49
N VAL A 17 26.24 14.19 29.34
CA VAL A 17 25.45 14.84 30.39
C VAL A 17 25.32 13.93 31.62
N GLY A 18 25.19 12.62 31.42
CA GLY A 18 25.14 11.62 32.48
C GLY A 18 26.44 11.50 33.28
N SER A 19 27.60 11.75 32.66
CA SER A 19 28.90 11.80 33.32
C SER A 19 29.17 13.11 34.07
N GLY A 20 28.20 14.03 34.14
CA GLY A 20 28.28 15.26 34.92
C GLY A 20 28.68 16.51 34.14
N GLU A 21 28.85 16.45 32.82
CA GLU A 21 29.12 17.65 32.02
C GLU A 21 27.88 18.56 31.93
N SER A 22 28.08 19.88 31.93
CA SER A 22 26.97 20.82 31.74
C SER A 22 26.38 20.75 30.34
N CYS A 23 25.07 20.92 30.20
CA CYS A 23 24.39 20.92 28.89
C CYS A 23 25.00 21.91 27.88
N ARG A 24 25.56 23.03 28.35
CA ARG A 24 26.19 24.06 27.51
C ARG A 24 27.58 23.64 27.02
N SER A 25 28.36 22.94 27.86
CA SER A 25 29.64 22.33 27.46
C SER A 25 29.41 21.23 26.42
N VAL A 26 28.47 20.33 26.68
CA VAL A 26 28.13 19.23 25.76
C VAL A 26 27.61 19.76 24.42
N ALA A 27 26.77 20.80 24.45
CA ALA A 27 26.29 21.46 23.23
C ALA A 27 27.43 21.99 22.35
N ALA A 28 28.40 22.69 22.96
CA ALA A 28 29.58 23.19 22.24
C ALA A 28 30.47 22.06 21.71
N ARG A 29 30.69 21.01 22.51
CA ARG A 29 31.53 19.84 22.14
C ARG A 29 30.97 19.07 20.94
N PHE A 30 29.65 18.90 20.87
CA PHE A 30 28.99 18.11 19.85
C PHE A 30 28.39 18.95 18.71
N ASP A 31 28.63 20.26 18.70
CA ASP A 31 28.08 21.23 17.74
C ASP A 31 26.55 21.09 17.56
N VAL A 32 25.83 21.04 18.67
CA VAL A 32 24.37 20.94 18.71
C VAL A 32 23.76 22.05 19.56
N ALA A 33 22.55 22.47 19.22
CA ALA A 33 21.84 23.46 20.02
C ALA A 33 21.65 22.97 21.48
N VAL A 34 21.87 23.85 22.45
CA VAL A 34 21.70 23.56 23.90
C VAL A 34 20.30 23.01 24.19
N SER A 35 19.28 23.50 23.50
CA SER A 35 17.91 23.03 23.64
C SER A 35 17.72 21.58 23.19
N SER A 36 18.50 21.09 22.22
CA SER A 36 18.49 19.68 21.80
C SER A 36 19.08 18.80 22.89
N VAL A 37 20.23 19.18 23.47
CA VAL A 37 20.88 18.47 24.58
C VAL A 37 19.92 18.32 25.77
N VAL A 38 19.25 19.42 26.14
CA VAL A 38 18.25 19.43 27.23
C VAL A 38 17.10 18.48 26.92
N LYS A 39 16.50 18.55 25.71
CA LYS A 39 15.38 17.69 25.31
C LYS A 39 15.75 16.21 25.26
N TRP A 40 16.96 15.87 24.78
CA TRP A 40 17.43 14.49 24.74
C TRP A 40 17.68 13.94 26.14
N SER A 41 18.28 14.74 27.02
CA SER A 41 18.52 14.37 28.42
C SER A 41 17.22 14.20 29.21
N GLN A 42 16.26 15.11 29.05
CA GLN A 42 14.93 15.00 29.67
C GLN A 42 14.20 13.74 29.23
N ARG A 43 14.23 13.44 27.92
CA ARG A 43 13.62 12.23 27.37
C ARG A 43 14.27 10.97 27.93
N HIS A 44 15.61 10.93 27.98
CA HIS A 44 16.32 9.79 28.54
C HIS A 44 15.99 9.57 30.01
N ARG A 45 15.89 10.64 30.82
CA ARG A 45 15.45 10.53 32.22
C ARG A 45 14.01 10.02 32.36
N ALA A 46 13.12 10.43 31.45
CA ALA A 46 11.70 10.05 31.51
C ALA A 46 11.42 8.64 30.96
N THR A 47 12.20 8.15 30.00
CA THR A 47 11.87 6.94 29.22
C THR A 47 13.01 5.91 29.13
N GLY A 48 14.22 6.24 29.59
CA GLY A 48 15.42 5.42 29.41
C GLY A 48 15.99 5.44 27.98
N SER A 49 15.41 6.20 27.05
CA SER A 49 15.87 6.23 25.65
C SER A 49 16.05 7.65 25.12
N SER A 50 17.13 7.87 24.37
CA SER A 50 17.40 9.10 23.63
C SER A 50 16.82 9.10 22.21
N ALA A 51 16.23 7.98 21.76
CA ALA A 51 15.70 7.82 20.40
C ALA A 51 14.56 8.82 20.12
N PRO A 52 14.44 9.35 18.89
CA PRO A 52 13.36 10.27 18.55
C PRO A 52 11.98 9.61 18.71
N GLY A 53 10.97 10.43 18.98
CA GLY A 53 9.58 9.96 18.95
C GLY A 53 9.14 9.62 17.54
N LYS A 54 7.96 9.02 17.41
CA LYS A 54 7.33 8.81 16.11
C LYS A 54 7.25 10.15 15.37
N MET A 55 7.98 10.25 14.27
CA MET A 55 7.91 11.40 13.38
C MET A 55 6.77 11.21 12.37
N GLY A 56 6.00 12.28 12.16
CA GLY A 56 4.83 12.28 11.28
C GLY A 56 3.50 12.03 12.00
N GLY A 57 2.52 11.57 11.24
CA GLY A 57 1.13 11.49 11.69
C GLY A 57 0.89 10.41 12.76
N HIS A 58 0.18 10.78 13.82
CA HIS A 58 -0.32 9.89 14.87
C HIS A 58 -1.70 9.30 14.53
N ARG A 59 -2.17 9.45 13.28
CA ARG A 59 -3.53 9.11 12.88
C ARG A 59 -3.80 7.62 13.06
N LYS A 60 -4.78 7.29 13.91
CA LYS A 60 -5.26 5.93 14.14
C LYS A 60 -5.93 5.40 12.86
N ARG A 61 -5.68 4.13 12.56
CA ARG A 61 -6.21 3.43 11.38
C ARG A 61 -7.58 2.88 11.71
N VAL A 62 -8.62 3.66 11.42
CA VAL A 62 -10.02 3.36 11.78
C VAL A 62 -10.53 2.05 11.16
N LEU A 63 -10.04 1.68 9.98
CA LEU A 63 -10.48 0.47 9.26
C LEU A 63 -9.73 -0.80 9.66
N GLU A 64 -8.66 -0.71 10.46
CA GLU A 64 -7.87 -1.90 10.87
C GLU A 64 -8.73 -2.97 11.57
N PRO A 65 -9.61 -2.63 12.53
CA PRO A 65 -10.47 -3.62 13.20
C PRO A 65 -11.50 -4.26 12.26
N HIS A 66 -11.77 -3.66 11.09
CA HIS A 66 -12.74 -4.15 10.11
C HIS A 66 -12.08 -4.84 8.92
N ARG A 67 -10.77 -5.14 9.02
CA ARG A 67 -9.97 -5.69 7.93
C ARG A 67 -10.56 -6.96 7.34
N ASP A 68 -10.88 -7.93 8.17
CA ASP A 68 -11.33 -9.25 7.70
C ASP A 68 -12.66 -9.16 6.96
N PHE A 69 -13.54 -8.27 7.40
CA PHE A 69 -14.77 -7.97 6.66
C PHE A 69 -14.49 -7.33 5.30
N ILE A 70 -13.65 -6.29 5.26
CA ILE A 70 -13.37 -5.58 4.00
C ILE A 70 -12.72 -6.54 2.98
N VAL A 71 -11.73 -7.32 3.41
CA VAL A 71 -11.05 -8.30 2.56
C VAL A 71 -12.03 -9.40 2.13
N GLY A 72 -12.86 -9.91 3.03
CA GLY A 72 -13.91 -10.89 2.72
C GLY A 72 -14.91 -10.37 1.68
N ARG A 73 -15.39 -9.14 1.83
CA ARG A 73 -16.32 -8.51 0.88
C ARG A 73 -15.70 -8.30 -0.49
N ILE A 74 -14.44 -7.88 -0.57
CA ILE A 74 -13.74 -7.75 -1.84
C ILE A 74 -13.51 -9.11 -2.51
N ASN A 75 -13.23 -10.16 -1.75
CA ASN A 75 -13.08 -11.50 -2.30
C ASN A 75 -14.40 -12.08 -2.85
N GLN A 76 -15.54 -11.73 -2.24
CA GLN A 76 -16.87 -12.09 -2.73
C GLN A 76 -17.26 -11.27 -3.97
N THR A 77 -17.07 -9.95 -3.90
CA THR A 77 -17.48 -9.00 -4.94
C THR A 77 -16.28 -8.13 -5.30
N SER A 78 -15.42 -8.64 -6.18
CA SER A 78 -14.18 -7.94 -6.57
C SER A 78 -14.45 -6.60 -7.25
N HIS A 79 -15.58 -6.44 -7.93
CA HIS A 79 -15.96 -5.22 -8.64
C HIS A 79 -16.67 -4.18 -7.77
N LEU A 80 -16.73 -4.38 -6.45
CA LEU A 80 -17.38 -3.45 -5.53
C LEU A 80 -16.75 -2.05 -5.63
N THR A 81 -17.61 -1.03 -5.76
CA THR A 81 -17.16 0.35 -5.83
C THR A 81 -16.72 0.84 -4.45
N LEU A 82 -15.82 1.84 -4.41
CA LEU A 82 -15.41 2.47 -3.14
C LEU A 82 -16.60 3.06 -2.38
N HIS A 83 -17.58 3.60 -3.10
CA HIS A 83 -18.80 4.16 -2.52
C HIS A 83 -19.71 3.07 -1.97
N GLY A 84 -19.90 1.97 -2.69
CA GLY A 84 -20.65 0.81 -2.18
C GLY A 84 -20.01 0.24 -0.92
N LEU A 85 -18.68 0.07 -0.91
CA LEU A 85 -17.97 -0.39 0.30
C LEU A 85 -18.07 0.61 1.46
N LYS A 86 -18.04 1.92 1.17
CA LYS A 86 -18.27 2.97 2.17
C LYS A 86 -19.68 2.89 2.76
N GLU A 87 -20.70 2.64 1.93
CA GLU A 87 -22.10 2.49 2.37
C GLU A 87 -22.28 1.22 3.22
N GLU A 88 -21.70 0.08 2.81
CA GLU A 88 -21.69 -1.15 3.61
C GLU A 88 -21.01 -0.93 4.97
N LEU A 89 -19.90 -0.18 5.01
CA LEU A 89 -19.23 0.19 6.26
C LEU A 89 -20.10 1.12 7.13
N ALA A 90 -20.76 2.10 6.51
CA ALA A 90 -21.66 3.02 7.21
C ALA A 90 -22.85 2.29 7.83
N ALA A 91 -23.43 1.30 7.13
CA ALA A 91 -24.50 0.44 7.65
C ALA A 91 -24.06 -0.36 8.89
N ARG A 92 -22.75 -0.60 9.05
CA ARG A 92 -22.15 -1.27 10.22
C ARG A 92 -21.67 -0.29 11.29
N GLY A 93 -22.04 0.99 11.19
CA GLY A 93 -21.67 2.05 12.13
C GLY A 93 -20.31 2.70 11.87
N VAL A 94 -19.60 2.34 10.79
CA VAL A 94 -18.25 2.81 10.49
C VAL A 94 -18.31 3.93 9.44
N LYS A 95 -18.34 5.18 9.89
CA LYS A 95 -18.35 6.35 8.99
C LYS A 95 -16.93 6.73 8.55
N VAL A 96 -16.62 6.49 7.28
CA VAL A 96 -15.32 6.84 6.66
C VAL A 96 -15.50 7.52 5.31
N SER A 97 -14.45 8.21 4.84
CA SER A 97 -14.41 8.76 3.48
C SER A 97 -14.04 7.67 2.47
N HIS A 98 -14.41 7.87 1.20
CA HIS A 98 -14.00 6.96 0.11
C HIS A 98 -12.47 6.86 0.01
N ASN A 99 -11.75 7.96 0.29
CA ASN A 99 -10.28 7.97 0.28
C ASN A 99 -9.69 7.11 1.41
N ALA A 100 -10.32 7.04 2.59
CA ALA A 100 -9.88 6.13 3.65
C ALA A 100 -9.99 4.66 3.21
N VAL A 101 -11.07 4.31 2.50
CA VAL A 101 -11.26 2.98 1.90
C VAL A 101 -10.19 2.72 0.83
N TRP A 102 -9.95 3.68 -0.07
CA TRP A 102 -8.91 3.57 -1.09
C TRP A 102 -7.51 3.31 -0.52
N LEU A 103 -7.10 4.12 0.47
CA LEU A 103 -5.81 4.00 1.14
C LEU A 103 -5.68 2.65 1.87
N PHE A 104 -6.76 2.19 2.49
CA PHE A 104 -6.80 0.87 3.14
C PHE A 104 -6.57 -0.24 2.12
N LEU A 105 -7.34 -0.28 1.02
CA LEU A 105 -7.20 -1.32 -0.01
C LEU A 105 -5.82 -1.30 -0.68
N CYS A 106 -5.26 -0.11 -0.93
CA CYS A 106 -3.91 0.01 -1.46
C CYS A 106 -2.85 -0.57 -0.50
N ARG A 107 -3.03 -0.39 0.80
CA ARG A 107 -2.13 -0.92 1.82
C ARG A 107 -2.24 -2.44 1.98
N GLU A 108 -3.43 -3.00 1.79
CA GLU A 108 -3.66 -4.45 1.70
C GLU A 108 -3.10 -5.07 0.40
N GLY A 109 -2.34 -4.30 -0.39
CA GLY A 109 -1.73 -4.79 -1.63
C GLY A 109 -2.72 -4.98 -2.76
N LEU A 110 -3.93 -4.43 -2.65
CA LEU A 110 -4.94 -4.49 -3.70
C LEU A 110 -4.78 -3.32 -4.68
N SER A 111 -5.29 -3.53 -5.88
CA SER A 111 -5.35 -2.53 -6.95
C SER A 111 -6.58 -2.76 -7.80
N PHE A 112 -7.18 -1.69 -8.29
CA PHE A 112 -8.33 -1.77 -9.17
C PHE A 112 -7.89 -2.06 -10.61
N LYS A 113 -8.14 -3.28 -11.08
CA LYS A 113 -7.74 -3.77 -12.40
C LYS A 113 -8.74 -3.35 -13.46
N LYS A 114 -8.24 -2.94 -14.62
CA LYS A 114 -9.07 -2.55 -15.78
C LYS A 114 -9.57 -3.73 -16.61
N THR A 115 -8.97 -4.91 -16.43
CA THR A 115 -9.23 -6.10 -17.26
C THR A 115 -9.31 -7.34 -16.40
N LEU A 116 -10.31 -8.17 -16.68
CA LEU A 116 -10.42 -9.52 -16.14
C LEU A 116 -9.68 -10.51 -17.04
N PHE A 117 -9.01 -11.47 -16.41
CA PHE A 117 -8.53 -12.67 -17.05
C PHE A 117 -9.69 -13.65 -17.12
N ALA A 118 -10.18 -13.89 -18.33
CA ALA A 118 -11.21 -14.89 -18.57
C ALA A 118 -10.69 -16.27 -18.17
N LEU A 119 -11.31 -16.88 -17.17
CA LEU A 119 -10.91 -18.19 -16.62
C LEU A 119 -10.84 -19.28 -17.68
N GLU A 120 -11.66 -19.19 -18.74
CA GLU A 120 -11.63 -20.10 -19.88
C GLU A 120 -10.25 -20.20 -20.54
N GLN A 121 -9.49 -19.10 -20.57
CA GLN A 121 -8.13 -19.09 -21.13
C GLN A 121 -7.15 -19.96 -20.34
N ALA A 122 -7.43 -20.25 -19.06
CA ALA A 122 -6.61 -21.14 -18.23
C ALA A 122 -6.98 -22.62 -18.38
N ARG A 123 -8.08 -22.96 -19.08
CA ARG A 123 -8.37 -24.37 -19.38
C ARG A 123 -7.23 -24.97 -20.19
N ALA A 124 -6.83 -26.19 -19.83
CA ALA A 124 -5.61 -26.80 -20.35
C ALA A 124 -5.61 -26.94 -21.89
N ASP A 125 -6.76 -27.25 -22.48
CA ASP A 125 -6.98 -27.33 -23.91
C ASP A 125 -6.77 -25.98 -24.61
N ILE A 126 -7.37 -24.92 -24.08
CA ILE A 126 -7.27 -23.55 -24.63
C ILE A 126 -5.87 -22.99 -24.42
N ALA A 127 -5.29 -23.14 -23.24
CA ALA A 127 -3.93 -22.70 -22.94
C ALA A 127 -2.91 -23.36 -23.91
N ARG A 128 -3.05 -24.67 -24.15
CA ARG A 128 -2.23 -25.41 -25.11
C ARG A 128 -2.41 -24.90 -26.54
N ARG A 129 -3.65 -24.71 -27.00
CA ARG A 129 -3.95 -24.16 -28.34
C ARG A 129 -3.36 -22.76 -28.53
N ARG A 130 -3.50 -21.88 -27.53
CA ARG A 130 -2.92 -20.52 -27.57
C ARG A 130 -1.39 -20.54 -27.57
N GLN A 131 -0.77 -21.47 -26.84
CA GLN A 131 0.70 -21.62 -26.88
C GLN A 131 1.16 -22.07 -28.26
N ARG A 132 0.52 -23.11 -28.83
CA ARG A 132 0.82 -23.60 -30.18
C ARG A 132 0.65 -22.50 -31.23
N TRP A 133 -0.46 -21.76 -31.15
CA TRP A 133 -0.72 -20.63 -32.04
C TRP A 133 0.38 -19.57 -31.96
N ARG A 134 0.80 -19.15 -30.75
CA ARG A 134 1.87 -18.16 -30.57
C ARG A 134 3.20 -18.61 -31.18
N THR A 135 3.56 -19.89 -31.04
CA THR A 135 4.77 -20.43 -31.68
C THR A 135 4.65 -20.40 -33.21
N TRP A 136 3.48 -20.72 -33.75
CA TRP A 136 3.25 -20.77 -35.20
C TRP A 136 3.22 -19.39 -35.86
N GLN A 137 2.81 -18.35 -35.12
CA GLN A 137 2.72 -16.97 -35.63
C GLN A 137 4.02 -16.44 -36.23
N ALA A 138 5.18 -16.86 -35.73
CA ALA A 138 6.48 -16.41 -36.24
C ALA A 138 6.74 -16.82 -37.70
N GLY A 139 6.06 -17.85 -38.20
CA GLY A 139 6.20 -18.32 -39.58
C GLY A 139 5.22 -17.69 -40.58
N LEU A 140 4.33 -16.79 -40.13
CA LEU A 140 3.34 -16.16 -41.00
C LEU A 140 3.86 -14.85 -41.56
N ASP A 141 3.72 -14.64 -42.87
CA ASP A 141 3.98 -13.33 -43.51
C ASP A 141 2.78 -12.40 -43.27
N PRO A 142 2.93 -11.32 -42.48
CA PRO A 142 1.83 -10.41 -42.18
C PRO A 142 1.22 -9.73 -43.41
N ARG A 143 1.98 -9.59 -44.52
CA ARG A 143 1.50 -8.95 -45.75
C ARG A 143 0.47 -9.79 -46.51
N ARG A 144 0.37 -11.08 -46.19
CA ARG A 144 -0.53 -12.05 -46.83
C ARG A 144 -1.76 -12.38 -45.98
N LEU A 145 -1.93 -11.71 -44.84
CA LEU A 145 -3.03 -11.94 -43.92
C LEU A 145 -4.08 -10.83 -44.02
N VAL A 146 -5.35 -11.23 -44.08
CA VAL A 146 -6.49 -10.34 -43.89
C VAL A 146 -7.17 -10.74 -42.58
N PHE A 147 -7.30 -9.78 -41.66
CA PHE A 147 -8.01 -9.99 -40.40
C PHE A 147 -9.47 -9.61 -40.59
N VAL A 148 -10.35 -10.58 -40.34
CA VAL A 148 -11.80 -10.38 -40.26
C VAL A 148 -12.17 -10.54 -38.80
N ASP A 149 -12.74 -9.49 -38.21
CA ASP A 149 -13.27 -9.51 -36.85
C ASP A 149 -14.72 -9.04 -36.90
N GLU A 150 -15.58 -9.73 -36.17
CA GLU A 150 -16.99 -9.36 -36.07
C GLU A 150 -17.16 -8.39 -34.91
N THR A 151 -17.61 -7.17 -35.22
CA THR A 151 -17.86 -6.17 -34.19
C THR A 151 -19.21 -6.45 -33.55
N TRP A 152 -19.20 -6.94 -32.31
CA TRP A 152 -20.40 -7.17 -31.52
C TRP A 152 -20.69 -5.97 -30.58
N ILE A 153 -21.96 -5.76 -30.25
CA ILE A 153 -22.35 -4.79 -29.21
C ILE A 153 -22.32 -5.48 -27.85
N LYS A 154 -21.66 -4.84 -26.89
CA LYS A 154 -21.46 -5.37 -25.56
C LYS A 154 -22.73 -5.44 -24.71
N THR A 155 -23.43 -6.58 -24.74
CA THR A 155 -24.67 -6.81 -23.95
C THR A 155 -24.41 -7.48 -22.59
N ASN A 156 -23.21 -8.02 -22.37
CA ASN A 156 -22.90 -8.68 -21.11
C ASN A 156 -22.71 -7.66 -19.98
N MET A 157 -23.59 -7.76 -18.98
CA MET A 157 -23.55 -6.97 -17.73
C MET A 157 -22.42 -7.40 -16.78
N ALA A 158 -21.49 -8.24 -17.26
CA ALA A 158 -20.34 -8.69 -16.49
C ALA A 158 -19.40 -7.51 -16.18
N PRO A 159 -19.04 -7.30 -14.91
CA PRO A 159 -18.12 -6.25 -14.52
C PRO A 159 -16.78 -6.38 -15.25
N LEU A 160 -16.25 -5.29 -15.79
CA LEU A 160 -14.97 -5.32 -16.53
C LEU A 160 -13.75 -5.10 -15.65
N ARG A 161 -14.00 -4.66 -14.42
CA ARG A 161 -13.00 -4.14 -13.51
C ARG A 161 -13.28 -4.63 -12.11
N GLY A 162 -12.23 -4.68 -11.30
CA GLY A 162 -12.36 -4.99 -9.90
C GLY A 162 -11.04 -4.95 -9.17
N TRP A 163 -11.12 -5.10 -7.86
CA TRP A 163 -10.02 -5.20 -6.95
C TRP A 163 -9.35 -6.56 -7.03
N GLY A 164 -8.03 -6.55 -7.21
CA GLY A 164 -7.21 -7.75 -7.13
C GLY A 164 -5.79 -7.43 -6.67
N PRO A 165 -5.01 -8.46 -6.29
CA PRO A 165 -3.65 -8.28 -5.81
C PRO A 165 -2.78 -7.52 -6.84
N ARG A 166 -1.95 -6.60 -6.35
CA ARG A 166 -0.93 -5.94 -7.17
C ARG A 166 -0.03 -7.01 -7.81
N GLY A 167 0.36 -6.79 -9.07
CA GLY A 167 1.13 -7.76 -9.86
C GLY A 167 0.35 -8.97 -10.41
N LYS A 168 -0.84 -9.30 -9.88
CA LYS A 168 -1.67 -10.40 -10.40
C LYS A 168 -2.79 -9.88 -11.30
N ARG A 169 -3.20 -10.68 -12.29
CA ARG A 169 -4.43 -10.42 -13.06
C ARG A 169 -5.64 -10.76 -12.19
N LEU A 170 -6.68 -9.93 -12.25
CA LEU A 170 -7.96 -10.27 -11.64
C LEU A 170 -8.64 -11.32 -12.51
N ARG A 171 -9.10 -12.41 -11.90
CA ARG A 171 -9.78 -13.51 -12.61
C ARG A 171 -11.29 -13.27 -12.59
N GLY A 172 -11.94 -13.58 -13.70
CA GLY A 172 -13.39 -13.50 -13.86
C GLY A 172 -13.91 -14.38 -14.98
#